data_AF-A0A6C0EP67-F1
#
_entry.id   AF-A0A6C0EP67-F1
#
_cell.length_a   1.000
_cell.length_b   1.000
_cell.length_c   1.000
_cell.angle_alpha   90.00
_cell.angle_beta   90.00
_cell.angle_gamma   90.00
#
_symmetry.space_group_name_H-M   'P 1'
#
loop_
_entity.id
_entity.type
_entity.pdbx_description
1 polymer ?
#
loop_
_entity_poly.entity_id
_entity_poly.type
_entity_poly.pdbx_seq_one_letter_code
_entity_poly.pdbx_strand_id
1 'polypeptide(L)'
;MPSGKNWINFIYINLAFAIYIVGVFYFSQLAQIKASWPLYRCNPMYMPLADDVESNFVYCIQNMQTNFMGYLLQPLTFLTSSITGVVSSFLNEINMVRAMFDKIRTFITSIIQSVFGVFLNLIIEFQKITIGIKDLIGKTIGIMVTLMYVIDGSVKTMQSTWNGPPGQMVRVLGKCFHPETKLKLQNGNIICMKDVNLGDVLENGSIVESVMKIDNKRDPIPLYTINNAGVNKENIYVTGSHLVFNKGKNKIVKVEDYQRSNLSNIQTDWFSCLITNDHRIQIGEELFWDWEDHFVKKILF
;
A
#
# COMPACT_ATOMS: atom_id res chain seq x y z
N MET A 1 101.57 -66.84 109.66
CA MET A 1 100.23 -66.25 109.45
C MET A 1 100.42 -64.85 108.87
N PRO A 2 99.83 -64.51 107.70
CA PRO A 2 100.01 -63.20 107.13
C PRO A 2 99.32 -62.15 108.04
N SER A 3 100.05 -61.10 108.41
CA SER A 3 99.54 -60.02 109.25
C SER A 3 98.49 -59.19 108.49
N GLY A 4 97.52 -58.61 109.19
CA GLY A 4 96.37 -57.89 108.59
C GLY A 4 96.72 -56.77 107.62
N LYS A 5 97.95 -56.21 107.69
CA LYS A 5 98.46 -55.24 106.70
C LYS A 5 98.60 -55.83 105.29
N ASN A 6 98.89 -57.13 105.15
CA ASN A 6 99.06 -57.76 103.85
C ASN A 6 97.71 -57.94 103.12
N TRP A 7 96.61 -58.14 103.84
CA TRP A 7 95.27 -58.24 103.26
C TRP A 7 94.74 -56.87 102.78
N ILE A 8 95.04 -55.79 103.50
CA ILE A 8 94.66 -54.43 103.08
C ILE A 8 95.38 -54.03 101.79
N ASN A 9 96.68 -54.32 101.68
CA ASN A 9 97.44 -54.04 100.46
C ASN A 9 96.94 -54.86 99.26
N PHE A 10 96.52 -56.12 99.48
CA PHE A 10 95.92 -56.96 98.43
C PHE A 10 94.61 -56.38 97.90
N ILE A 11 93.71 -55.93 98.79
CA ILE A 11 92.44 -55.31 98.39
C ILE A 11 92.70 -53.99 97.63
N TYR A 12 93.61 -53.15 98.13
CA TYR A 12 93.94 -51.88 97.49
C TYR A 12 94.46 -52.05 96.06
N ILE A 13 95.37 -52.99 95.83
CA ILE A 13 95.93 -53.27 94.49
C ILE A 13 94.85 -53.80 93.55
N ASN A 14 94.01 -54.75 93.99
CA ASN A 14 92.93 -55.27 93.16
C ASN A 14 91.89 -54.19 92.82
N LEU A 15 91.58 -53.29 93.76
CA LEU A 15 90.65 -52.20 93.54
C LEU A 15 91.23 -51.16 92.56
N ALA A 16 92.53 -50.89 92.61
CA ALA A 16 93.22 -50.03 91.64
C ALA A 16 93.20 -50.64 90.23
N PHE A 17 93.44 -51.95 90.09
CA PHE A 17 93.31 -52.64 88.81
C PHE A 17 91.86 -52.65 88.29
N ALA A 18 90.87 -52.84 89.17
CA ALA A 18 89.46 -52.76 88.80
C ALA A 18 89.08 -51.36 88.29
N ILE A 19 89.51 -50.29 88.97
CA ILE A 19 89.28 -48.91 88.54
C ILE A 19 89.97 -48.63 87.20
N TYR A 20 91.19 -49.12 87.00
CA TYR A 20 91.92 -48.96 85.74
C TYR A 20 91.19 -49.64 84.58
N ILE A 21 90.73 -50.88 84.75
CA ILE A 21 89.97 -51.62 83.72
C ILE A 21 88.65 -50.90 83.39
N VAL A 22 87.93 -50.44 84.42
CA VAL A 22 86.69 -49.65 84.23
C VAL A 22 86.98 -48.35 83.49
N GLY A 23 88.07 -47.66 83.84
CA GLY A 23 88.50 -46.43 83.18
C GLY A 23 88.79 -46.64 81.69
N VAL A 24 89.59 -47.65 81.33
CA VAL A 24 89.90 -47.97 79.93
C VAL A 24 88.65 -48.36 79.14
N PHE A 25 87.77 -49.17 79.73
CA PHE A 25 86.49 -49.53 79.10
C PHE A 25 85.60 -48.30 78.86
N TYR A 26 85.52 -47.39 79.84
CA TYR A 26 84.76 -46.15 79.73
C TYR A 26 85.28 -45.23 78.62
N PHE A 27 86.59 -45.00 78.54
CA PHE A 27 87.19 -44.19 77.48
C PHE A 27 87.07 -44.85 76.09
N SER A 28 87.16 -46.18 76.01
CA SER A 28 86.96 -46.91 74.75
C SER A 28 85.52 -46.76 74.24
N GLN A 29 84.52 -46.87 75.13
CA GLN A 29 83.11 -46.67 74.76
C GLN A 29 82.81 -45.22 74.37
N LEU A 30 83.39 -44.23 75.05
CA LEU A 30 83.27 -42.83 74.65
C LEU A 30 83.87 -42.57 73.26
N ALA A 31 85.00 -43.20 72.94
CA ALA A 31 85.61 -43.08 71.62
C ALA A 31 84.71 -43.69 70.52
N GLN A 32 84.04 -44.82 70.79
CA GLN A 32 83.08 -45.41 69.86
C GLN A 32 81.85 -44.53 69.65
N ILE A 33 81.32 -43.91 70.71
CA ILE A 33 80.16 -42.99 70.62
C ILE A 33 80.54 -41.74 69.82
N LYS A 34 81.73 -41.16 70.06
CA LYS A 34 82.23 -40.03 69.27
C LYS A 34 82.47 -40.39 67.80
N ALA A 35 82.89 -41.62 67.49
CA ALA A 35 83.06 -42.08 66.10
C ALA A 35 81.72 -42.19 65.33
N SER A 36 80.62 -42.47 66.03
CA SER A 36 79.27 -42.57 65.44
C SER A 36 78.36 -41.40 65.86
N TRP A 37 78.95 -40.21 66.06
CA TRP A 37 78.25 -39.04 66.61
C TRP A 37 76.95 -38.63 65.87
N PRO A 38 76.84 -38.71 64.53
CA PRO A 38 75.61 -38.35 63.83
C PRO A 38 74.36 -39.15 64.26
N LEU A 39 74.54 -40.38 64.74
CA LEU A 39 73.45 -41.23 65.21
C LEU A 39 73.02 -40.88 66.64
N TYR A 40 73.96 -40.47 67.50
CA TYR A 40 73.73 -40.24 68.93
C TYR A 40 73.49 -38.77 69.29
N ARG A 41 73.78 -37.82 68.37
CA ARG A 41 73.73 -36.37 68.63
C ARG A 41 72.38 -35.83 69.12
N CYS A 42 71.26 -36.43 68.72
CA CYS A 42 69.92 -35.99 69.13
C CYS A 42 69.30 -36.86 70.23
N ASN A 43 70.07 -37.80 70.81
CA ASN A 43 69.62 -38.57 71.97
C ASN A 43 69.96 -37.81 73.27
N PRO A 44 68.97 -37.48 74.11
CA PRO A 44 69.18 -36.72 75.35
C PRO A 44 70.24 -37.31 76.29
N MET A 45 70.44 -38.62 76.28
CA MET A 45 71.40 -39.29 77.18
C MET A 45 72.87 -39.05 76.79
N TYR A 46 73.15 -38.83 75.51
CA TYR A 46 74.51 -38.63 74.99
C TYR A 46 74.80 -37.17 74.62
N MET A 47 73.79 -36.29 74.65
CA MET A 47 73.90 -34.88 74.31
C MET A 47 74.92 -34.08 75.16
N PRO A 48 75.10 -34.32 76.47
CA PRO A 48 76.13 -33.65 77.26
C PRO A 48 77.58 -33.98 76.83
N LEU A 49 77.77 -34.96 75.94
CA LEU A 49 79.07 -35.34 75.38
C LEU A 49 79.42 -34.54 74.10
N ALA A 50 78.53 -33.66 73.65
CA ALA A 50 78.75 -32.77 72.51
C ALA A 50 79.82 -31.72 72.83
N ASP A 51 80.67 -31.37 71.85
CA ASP A 51 81.66 -30.31 72.01
C ASP A 51 80.99 -28.92 72.16
N ASP A 52 79.82 -28.73 71.54
CA ASP A 52 78.92 -27.60 71.76
C ASP A 52 77.49 -28.11 71.93
N VAL A 53 77.02 -28.06 73.18
CA VAL A 53 75.70 -28.58 73.58
C VAL A 53 74.59 -27.66 73.07
N GLU A 54 74.81 -26.34 73.02
CA GLU A 54 73.78 -25.36 72.65
C GLU A 54 73.43 -25.46 71.17
N SER A 55 74.43 -25.41 70.29
CA SER A 55 74.20 -25.52 68.85
C SER A 55 73.65 -26.89 68.46
N ASN A 56 74.10 -27.96 69.11
CA ASN A 56 73.60 -29.31 68.84
C ASN A 56 72.15 -29.48 69.32
N PHE A 57 71.77 -28.87 70.45
CA PHE A 57 70.38 -28.83 70.91
C PHE A 57 69.48 -28.06 69.94
N VAL A 58 69.89 -26.86 69.53
CA VAL A 58 69.12 -26.03 68.57
C VAL A 58 68.94 -26.76 67.24
N TYR A 59 69.99 -27.41 66.73
CA TYR A 59 69.90 -28.20 65.49
C TYR A 59 68.90 -29.35 65.60
N CYS A 60 68.95 -30.11 66.70
CA CYS A 60 68.04 -31.24 66.89
C CYS A 60 66.60 -30.79 67.07
N ILE A 61 66.35 -29.69 67.80
CA ILE A 61 65.01 -29.11 67.94
C ILE A 61 64.50 -28.56 66.62
N GLN A 62 65.30 -27.84 65.85
CA GLN A 62 64.89 -27.33 64.53
C GLN A 62 64.56 -28.46 63.56
N ASN A 63 65.39 -29.50 63.49
CA ASN A 63 65.14 -30.65 62.64
C ASN A 63 63.89 -31.44 63.09
N MET A 64 63.69 -31.60 64.40
CA MET A 64 62.45 -32.19 64.94
C MET A 64 61.23 -31.31 64.61
N GLN A 65 61.34 -29.98 64.69
CA GLN A 65 60.26 -29.06 64.33
C GLN A 65 59.94 -29.09 62.84
N THR A 66 60.93 -29.18 61.93
CA THR A 66 60.67 -29.32 60.49
C THR A 66 59.93 -30.63 60.18
N ASN A 67 60.31 -31.73 60.83
CA ASN A 67 59.63 -33.01 60.68
C ASN A 67 58.21 -33.01 61.28
N PHE A 68 57.97 -32.24 62.35
CA PHE A 68 56.65 -32.09 62.96
C PHE A 68 55.79 -31.00 62.29
N MET A 69 56.40 -30.08 61.51
CA MET A 69 55.69 -29.02 60.80
C MET A 69 54.70 -29.59 59.79
N GLY A 70 55.04 -30.70 59.11
CA GLY A 70 54.10 -31.39 58.23
C GLY A 70 52.82 -31.84 58.94
N TYR A 71 52.94 -32.33 60.17
CA TYR A 71 51.80 -32.72 61.01
C TYR A 71 51.02 -31.51 61.53
N LEU A 72 51.72 -30.43 61.91
CA LEU A 72 51.10 -29.17 62.35
C LEU A 72 50.39 -28.42 61.22
N LEU A 73 50.85 -28.56 59.97
CA LEU A 73 50.22 -27.95 58.80
C LEU A 73 49.04 -28.76 58.27
N GLN A 74 48.89 -30.03 58.65
CA GLN A 74 47.81 -30.90 58.16
C GLN A 74 46.40 -30.32 58.43
N PRO A 75 46.09 -29.72 59.60
CA PRO A 75 44.83 -29.00 59.80
C PRO A 75 44.67 -27.80 58.86
N LEU A 76 45.75 -27.04 58.61
CA LEU A 76 45.71 -25.88 57.71
C LEU A 76 45.52 -26.28 56.24
N THR A 77 46.11 -27.40 55.79
CA THR A 77 45.92 -27.91 54.44
C THR A 77 44.52 -28.49 54.25
N PHE A 78 43.95 -29.12 55.28
CA PHE A 78 42.54 -29.55 55.27
C PHE A 78 41.58 -28.36 55.18
N LEU A 79 41.81 -27.29 55.96
CA LEU A 79 41.00 -26.07 55.87
C LEU A 79 41.12 -25.40 54.50
N THR A 80 42.34 -25.32 53.95
CA THR A 80 42.58 -24.73 52.63
C THR A 80 41.89 -25.52 51.52
N SER A 81 42.02 -26.86 51.52
CA SER A 81 41.36 -27.71 50.52
C SER A 81 39.84 -27.67 50.62
N SER A 82 39.29 -27.58 51.84
CA SER A 82 37.85 -27.38 52.07
C SER A 82 37.37 -26.06 51.49
N ILE A 83 38.11 -24.96 51.72
CA ILE A 83 37.81 -23.65 51.15
C ILE A 83 37.88 -23.70 49.61
N THR A 84 38.91 -24.33 49.04
CA THR A 84 39.03 -24.51 47.59
C THR A 84 37.85 -25.30 47.02
N GLY A 85 37.40 -26.35 47.71
CA GLY A 85 36.21 -27.12 47.32
C GLY A 85 34.94 -26.28 47.31
N VAL A 86 34.72 -25.47 48.34
CA VAL A 86 33.57 -24.55 48.43
C VAL A 86 33.62 -23.49 47.32
N VAL A 87 34.79 -22.87 47.08
CA VAL A 87 34.96 -21.88 46.01
C VAL A 87 34.73 -22.51 44.64
N SER A 88 35.25 -23.72 44.40
CA SER A 88 35.04 -24.45 43.14
C SER A 88 33.56 -24.79 42.93
N SER A 89 32.88 -25.28 43.97
CA SER A 89 31.44 -25.54 43.91
C SER A 89 30.67 -24.25 43.61
N PHE A 90 30.99 -23.15 44.27
CA PHE A 90 30.34 -21.86 44.03
C PHE A 90 30.54 -21.35 42.58
N LEU A 91 31.75 -21.48 42.03
CA LEU A 91 32.01 -21.13 40.63
C LEU A 91 31.22 -22.01 39.65
N ASN A 92 31.04 -23.29 39.97
CA ASN A 92 30.21 -24.20 39.18
C ASN A 92 28.73 -23.80 39.22
N GLU A 93 28.20 -23.47 40.41
CA GLU A 93 26.83 -22.96 40.56
C GLU A 93 26.62 -21.67 39.75
N ILE A 94 27.57 -20.74 39.77
CA ILE A 94 27.52 -19.52 38.93
C ILE A 94 27.45 -19.87 37.44
N ASN A 95 28.26 -20.83 36.99
CA ASN A 95 28.21 -21.28 35.60
C ASN A 95 26.88 -21.96 35.25
N MET A 96 26.28 -22.72 36.17
CA MET A 96 24.95 -23.29 35.97
C MET A 96 23.87 -22.21 35.89
N VAL A 97 23.96 -21.16 36.72
CA VAL A 97 23.05 -19.99 36.61
C VAL A 97 23.23 -19.30 35.26
N ARG A 98 24.46 -19.11 34.77
CA ARG A 98 24.71 -18.57 33.42
C ARG A 98 24.11 -19.47 32.32
N ALA A 99 24.26 -20.79 32.44
CA ALA A 99 23.66 -21.74 31.50
C ALA A 99 22.12 -21.70 31.53
N MET A 100 21.52 -21.48 32.72
CA MET A 100 20.08 -21.26 32.83
C MET A 100 19.65 -20.00 32.07
N PHE A 101 20.37 -18.88 32.23
CA PHE A 101 20.09 -17.65 31.48
C PHE A 101 20.26 -17.84 29.97
N ASP A 102 21.27 -18.59 29.53
CA ASP A 102 21.46 -18.91 28.12
C ASP A 102 20.29 -19.73 27.55
N LYS A 103 19.80 -20.72 28.32
CA LYS A 103 18.62 -21.50 27.95
C LYS A 103 17.36 -20.65 27.86
N ILE A 104 17.15 -19.73 28.81
CA ILE A 104 16.02 -18.78 28.79
C ILE A 104 16.11 -17.90 27.54
N ARG A 105 17.28 -17.31 27.27
CA ARG A 105 17.49 -16.45 26.10
C ARG A 105 17.22 -17.19 24.78
N THR A 106 17.72 -18.41 24.67
CA THR A 106 17.56 -19.24 23.48
C THR A 106 16.10 -19.62 23.28
N PHE A 107 15.39 -19.99 24.36
CA PHE A 107 13.96 -20.28 24.31
C PHE A 107 13.14 -19.07 23.84
N ILE A 108 13.39 -17.89 24.41
CA ILE A 108 12.71 -16.65 23.99
C ILE A 108 13.02 -16.32 22.52
N THR A 109 14.27 -16.48 22.09
CA THR A 109 14.67 -16.24 20.70
C THR A 109 13.96 -17.19 19.74
N SER A 110 13.82 -18.47 20.10
CA SER A 110 13.09 -19.47 19.31
C SER A 110 11.60 -19.13 19.19
N ILE A 111 10.95 -18.72 20.28
CA ILE A 111 9.55 -18.27 20.26
C ILE A 111 9.40 -17.07 19.33
N ILE A 112 10.24 -16.04 19.49
CA ILE A 112 10.20 -14.84 18.66
C ILE A 112 10.36 -15.20 17.18
N GLN A 113 11.36 -16.02 16.83
CA GLN A 113 11.58 -16.47 15.45
C GLN A 113 10.38 -17.23 14.88
N SER A 114 9.79 -18.16 15.66
CA SER A 114 8.62 -18.93 15.22
C SER A 114 7.42 -18.01 14.95
N VAL A 115 7.14 -17.08 15.86
CA VAL A 115 6.05 -16.12 15.76
C VAL A 115 6.26 -15.18 14.55
N PHE A 116 7.45 -14.61 14.39
CA PHE A 116 7.78 -13.78 13.22
C PHE A 116 7.68 -14.56 11.91
N GLY A 117 8.07 -15.83 11.88
CA GLY A 117 7.91 -16.69 10.71
C GLY A 117 6.46 -16.82 10.25
N VAL A 118 5.53 -17.01 11.20
CA VAL A 118 4.08 -17.04 10.89
C VAL A 118 3.58 -15.67 10.41
N PHE A 119 3.98 -14.59 11.08
CA PHE A 119 3.57 -13.24 10.69
C PHE A 119 4.06 -12.85 9.27
N LEU A 120 5.28 -13.23 8.88
CA LEU A 120 5.78 -12.98 7.53
C LEU A 120 4.92 -13.67 6.46
N ASN A 121 4.54 -14.92 6.68
CA ASN A 121 3.64 -15.64 5.78
C ASN A 121 2.26 -14.99 5.70
N LEU A 122 1.72 -14.55 6.85
CA LEU A 122 0.45 -13.85 6.92
C LEU A 122 0.49 -12.50 6.17
N ILE A 123 1.57 -11.73 6.31
CA ILE A 123 1.76 -10.45 5.60
C ILE A 123 1.74 -10.66 4.08
N ILE A 124 2.39 -11.71 3.58
CA ILE A 124 2.40 -12.04 2.15
C ILE A 124 0.98 -12.30 1.64
N GLU A 125 0.16 -13.03 2.39
CA GLU A 125 -1.24 -13.27 2.02
C GLU A 125 -2.07 -11.97 2.02
N PHE A 126 -1.90 -11.10 3.02
CA PHE A 126 -2.54 -9.78 3.03
C PHE A 126 -2.10 -8.89 1.85
N GLN A 127 -0.82 -8.95 1.48
CA GLN A 127 -0.30 -8.24 0.31
C GLN A 127 -0.95 -8.74 -0.99
N LYS A 128 -1.10 -10.06 -1.17
CA LYS A 128 -1.81 -10.63 -2.34
C LYS A 128 -3.26 -10.15 -2.42
N ILE A 129 -3.98 -10.13 -1.29
CA ILE A 129 -5.35 -9.61 -1.23
C ILE A 129 -5.37 -8.13 -1.65
N THR A 130 -4.44 -7.33 -1.13
CA THR A 130 -4.36 -5.89 -1.45
C THR A 130 -4.05 -5.65 -2.93
N ILE A 131 -3.15 -6.45 -3.52
CA ILE A 131 -2.84 -6.39 -4.95
C ILE A 131 -4.09 -6.74 -5.77
N GLY A 132 -4.83 -7.79 -5.39
CA GLY A 132 -6.08 -8.18 -6.03
C GLY A 132 -7.15 -7.08 -5.97
N ILE A 133 -7.28 -6.39 -4.84
CA ILE A 133 -8.20 -5.25 -4.70
C ILE A 133 -7.78 -4.08 -5.60
N LYS A 134 -6.48 -3.74 -5.65
CA LYS A 134 -5.97 -2.70 -6.54
C LYS A 134 -6.22 -3.02 -8.02
N ASP A 135 -5.99 -4.27 -8.43
CA ASP A 135 -6.28 -4.73 -9.80
C ASP A 135 -7.78 -4.63 -10.14
N LEU A 136 -8.64 -5.06 -9.22
CA LEU A 136 -10.09 -4.97 -9.39
C LEU A 136 -10.56 -3.51 -9.57
N ILE A 137 -10.06 -2.59 -8.74
CA ILE A 137 -10.36 -1.16 -8.86
C ILE A 137 -9.86 -0.63 -10.21
N GLY A 138 -8.63 -0.98 -10.62
CA GLY A 138 -8.08 -0.59 -11.91
C GLY A 138 -8.94 -1.04 -13.10
N LYS A 139 -9.39 -2.30 -13.11
CA LYS A 139 -10.29 -2.85 -14.14
C LYS A 139 -11.65 -2.16 -14.15
N THR A 140 -12.20 -1.85 -12.97
CA THR A 140 -13.49 -1.17 -12.85
C THR A 140 -13.42 0.24 -13.41
N ILE A 141 -12.36 1.00 -13.08
CA ILE A 141 -12.11 2.32 -13.65
C ILE A 141 -11.96 2.23 -15.17
N GLY A 142 -11.21 1.24 -15.67
CA GLY A 142 -11.04 1.01 -17.11
C GLY A 142 -12.38 0.87 -17.84
N ILE A 143 -13.26 -0.02 -17.35
CA ILE A 143 -14.60 -0.25 -17.93
C ILE A 143 -15.44 1.03 -17.88
N MET A 144 -15.43 1.74 -16.74
CA MET A 144 -16.20 2.98 -16.55
C MET A 144 -15.76 4.07 -17.54
N VAL A 145 -14.45 4.25 -17.73
CA VAL A 145 -13.89 5.23 -18.67
C VAL A 145 -14.24 4.86 -20.11
N THR A 146 -14.13 3.59 -20.49
CA THR A 146 -14.54 3.15 -21.81
C THR A 146 -16.03 3.42 -22.06
N LEU A 147 -16.90 3.09 -21.10
CA LEU A 147 -18.32 3.36 -21.20
C LEU A 147 -18.61 4.87 -21.33
N MET A 148 -17.91 5.71 -20.56
CA MET A 148 -18.04 7.17 -20.64
C MET A 148 -17.73 7.67 -22.06
N TYR A 149 -16.64 7.21 -22.67
CA TYR A 149 -16.28 7.60 -24.04
C TYR A 149 -17.22 7.03 -25.11
N VAL A 150 -17.77 5.84 -24.91
CA VAL A 150 -18.80 5.28 -25.81
C VAL A 150 -20.07 6.14 -25.76
N ILE A 151 -20.52 6.53 -24.56
CA ILE A 151 -21.68 7.39 -24.38
C ILE A 151 -21.41 8.76 -25.02
N ASP A 152 -20.27 9.39 -24.74
CA ASP A 152 -19.89 10.68 -25.33
C ASP A 152 -19.83 10.60 -26.87
N GLY A 153 -19.26 9.52 -27.42
CA GLY A 153 -19.28 9.24 -28.85
C GLY A 153 -20.70 9.15 -29.40
N SER A 154 -21.57 8.39 -28.74
CA SER A 154 -22.97 8.23 -29.16
C SER A 154 -23.76 9.53 -29.13
N VAL A 155 -23.57 10.37 -28.10
CA VAL A 155 -24.22 11.68 -27.98
C VAL A 155 -23.75 12.61 -29.10
N LYS A 156 -22.44 12.64 -29.37
CA LYS A 156 -21.89 13.40 -30.49
C LYS A 156 -22.44 12.92 -31.83
N THR A 157 -22.54 11.61 -32.05
CA THR A 157 -23.17 11.04 -33.25
C THR A 157 -24.62 11.47 -33.38
N MET A 158 -25.43 11.36 -32.31
CA MET A 158 -26.82 11.82 -32.34
C MET A 158 -26.93 13.31 -32.67
N GLN A 159 -26.07 14.14 -32.09
CA GLN A 159 -26.05 15.57 -32.35
C GLN A 159 -25.64 15.87 -33.80
N SER A 160 -24.68 15.12 -34.35
CA SER A 160 -24.32 15.19 -35.77
C SER A 160 -25.47 14.76 -36.68
N THR A 161 -26.18 13.67 -36.37
CA THR A 161 -27.36 13.22 -37.14
C THR A 161 -28.50 14.24 -37.07
N TRP A 162 -28.73 14.83 -35.89
CA TRP A 162 -29.76 15.85 -35.68
C TRP A 162 -29.46 17.17 -36.41
N ASN A 163 -28.18 17.53 -36.53
CA ASN A 163 -27.75 18.69 -37.31
C ASN A 163 -27.57 18.38 -38.81
N GLY A 164 -27.51 17.09 -39.16
CA GLY A 164 -27.39 16.60 -40.53
C GLY A 164 -28.71 16.51 -41.28
N PRO A 165 -28.69 16.01 -42.53
CA PRO A 165 -29.85 15.97 -43.41
C PRO A 165 -31.10 15.28 -42.81
N PRO A 166 -30.99 14.13 -42.09
CA PRO A 166 -32.16 13.49 -41.50
C PRO A 166 -32.85 14.36 -40.43
N GLY A 167 -32.10 15.02 -39.55
CA GLY A 167 -32.67 15.92 -38.54
C GLY A 167 -33.23 17.21 -39.15
N GLN A 168 -32.66 17.67 -40.27
CA GLN A 168 -33.19 18.80 -41.04
C GLN A 168 -34.59 18.50 -41.57
N MET A 169 -34.81 17.34 -42.21
CA MET A 169 -36.12 16.94 -42.73
C MET A 169 -37.22 16.97 -41.66
N VAL A 170 -36.92 16.55 -40.42
CA VAL A 170 -37.88 16.59 -39.30
C VAL A 170 -38.27 18.01 -38.91
N ARG A 171 -37.34 18.98 -38.97
CA ARG A 171 -37.62 20.39 -38.63
C ARG A 171 -38.47 21.13 -39.67
N VAL A 172 -38.61 20.57 -40.88
CA VAL A 172 -39.42 21.14 -41.96
C VAL A 172 -40.88 20.70 -41.91
N LEU A 173 -41.19 19.67 -41.11
CA LEU A 173 -42.56 19.26 -40.85
C LEU A 173 -43.34 20.45 -40.27
N GLY A 174 -44.33 20.94 -41.01
CA GLY A 174 -45.13 22.11 -40.64
C GLY A 174 -44.84 23.41 -41.41
N LYS A 175 -44.08 23.44 -42.52
CA LYS A 175 -43.98 24.63 -43.40
C LYS A 175 -44.88 24.53 -44.64
N CYS A 176 -46.19 24.70 -44.51
CA CYS A 176 -47.12 24.40 -45.61
C CYS A 176 -48.37 25.30 -45.60
N PHE A 177 -49.17 25.21 -46.66
CA PHE A 177 -50.38 26.01 -46.88
C PHE A 177 -51.65 25.16 -46.76
N HIS A 178 -52.77 25.83 -46.52
CA HIS A 178 -54.08 25.19 -46.61
C HIS A 178 -54.37 24.73 -48.05
N PRO A 179 -54.97 23.55 -48.27
CA PRO A 179 -55.28 23.00 -49.60
C PRO A 179 -56.07 23.95 -50.52
N GLU A 180 -57.00 24.73 -49.96
CA GLU A 180 -57.85 25.68 -50.69
C GLU A 180 -57.23 27.08 -50.88
N THR A 181 -56.01 27.33 -50.39
CA THR A 181 -55.34 28.62 -50.62
C THR A 181 -55.12 28.80 -52.12
N LYS A 182 -55.58 29.92 -52.69
CA LYS A 182 -55.53 30.17 -54.13
C LYS A 182 -54.18 30.70 -54.58
N LEU A 183 -53.74 30.23 -55.74
CA LEU A 183 -52.55 30.66 -56.45
C LEU A 183 -52.96 31.18 -57.83
N LYS A 184 -52.24 32.19 -58.30
CA LYS A 184 -52.38 32.70 -59.67
C LYS A 184 -51.18 32.24 -60.48
N LEU A 185 -51.45 31.62 -61.62
CA LEU A 185 -50.45 31.19 -62.58
C LEU A 185 -50.12 32.33 -63.56
N GLN A 186 -48.96 32.24 -64.19
CA GLN A 186 -48.49 33.24 -65.16
C GLN A 186 -49.45 33.39 -66.37
N ASN A 187 -50.16 32.32 -66.75
CA ASN A 187 -51.18 32.34 -67.80
C ASN A 187 -52.50 33.04 -67.37
N GLY A 188 -52.60 33.50 -66.13
CA GLY A 188 -53.78 34.16 -65.57
C GLY A 188 -54.78 33.24 -64.88
N ASN A 189 -54.63 31.91 -64.99
CA ASN A 189 -55.51 30.96 -64.31
C ASN A 189 -55.31 31.01 -62.80
N ILE A 190 -56.41 30.83 -62.05
CA ILE A 190 -56.40 30.75 -60.60
C ILE A 190 -56.73 29.31 -60.21
N ILE A 191 -55.83 28.68 -59.47
CA ILE A 191 -55.95 27.29 -59.00
C ILE A 191 -55.80 27.24 -57.48
N CYS A 192 -56.29 26.18 -56.85
CA CYS A 192 -56.05 25.95 -55.43
C CYS A 192 -54.69 25.27 -55.23
N MET A 193 -54.08 25.47 -54.07
CA MET A 193 -52.80 24.86 -53.68
C MET A 193 -52.81 23.33 -53.78
N LYS A 194 -53.97 22.70 -53.62
CA LYS A 194 -54.16 21.25 -53.78
C LYS A 194 -54.14 20.74 -55.23
N ASP A 195 -54.38 21.64 -56.19
CA ASP A 195 -54.56 21.35 -57.62
C ASP A 195 -53.34 21.75 -58.47
N VAL A 196 -52.27 22.20 -57.82
CA VAL A 196 -50.99 22.56 -58.46
C VAL A 196 -50.32 21.32 -59.04
N ASN A 197 -49.84 21.44 -60.27
CA ASN A 197 -49.09 20.38 -60.96
C ASN A 197 -47.61 20.75 -61.13
N LEU A 198 -46.78 19.73 -61.29
CA LEU A 198 -45.36 19.92 -61.61
C LEU A 198 -45.21 20.65 -62.95
N GLY A 199 -44.32 21.64 -62.98
CA GLY A 199 -44.08 22.49 -64.15
C GLY A 199 -45.04 23.68 -64.28
N ASP A 200 -46.03 23.83 -63.39
CA ASP A 200 -46.83 25.06 -63.33
C ASP A 200 -45.94 26.27 -63.02
N VAL A 201 -46.22 27.40 -63.66
CA VAL A 201 -45.48 28.66 -63.49
C VAL A 201 -46.35 29.66 -62.73
N LEU A 202 -45.90 30.06 -61.55
CA LEU A 202 -46.57 31.04 -60.68
C LEU A 202 -46.51 32.45 -61.27
N GLU A 203 -47.32 33.38 -60.77
CA GLU A 203 -47.44 34.75 -61.32
C GLU A 203 -46.13 35.54 -61.37
N ASN A 204 -45.17 35.23 -60.50
CA ASN A 204 -43.84 35.85 -60.44
C ASN A 204 -42.79 35.15 -61.32
N GLY A 205 -43.16 34.08 -62.02
CA GLY A 205 -42.26 33.29 -62.87
C GLY A 205 -41.61 32.07 -62.20
N SER A 206 -41.88 31.83 -60.91
CA SER A 206 -41.41 30.62 -60.21
C SER A 206 -42.03 29.35 -60.80
N ILE A 207 -41.22 28.32 -61.04
CA ILE A 207 -41.64 27.04 -61.60
C ILE A 207 -41.77 26.01 -60.49
N VAL A 208 -42.89 25.31 -60.42
CA VAL A 208 -43.12 24.26 -59.41
C VAL A 208 -42.35 22.98 -59.76
N GLU A 209 -41.43 22.58 -58.89
CA GLU A 209 -40.58 21.39 -59.04
C GLU A 209 -41.06 20.20 -58.18
N SER A 210 -41.75 20.46 -57.08
CA SER A 210 -42.32 19.41 -56.22
C SER A 210 -43.62 19.87 -55.56
N VAL A 211 -44.55 18.94 -55.36
CA VAL A 211 -45.79 19.12 -54.60
C VAL A 211 -45.89 18.03 -53.55
N MET A 212 -46.03 18.43 -52.28
CA MET A 212 -46.08 17.53 -51.14
C MET A 212 -47.40 17.66 -50.39
N LYS A 213 -47.91 16.53 -49.93
CA LYS A 213 -49.06 16.45 -49.02
C LYS A 213 -48.59 15.98 -47.64
N ILE A 214 -48.80 16.82 -46.63
CA ILE A 214 -48.35 16.55 -45.26
C ILE A 214 -49.57 16.28 -44.38
N ASP A 215 -49.57 15.15 -43.67
CA ASP A 215 -50.62 14.80 -42.72
C ASP A 215 -50.67 15.80 -41.56
N ASN A 216 -51.86 16.20 -41.17
CA ASN A 216 -52.14 17.04 -40.02
C ASN A 216 -53.17 16.39 -39.05
N LYS A 217 -53.43 15.09 -39.21
CA LYS A 217 -54.41 14.35 -38.40
C LYS A 217 -53.85 13.89 -37.06
N ARG A 218 -52.58 13.47 -37.05
CA ARG A 218 -51.94 12.86 -35.88
C ARG A 218 -51.49 13.90 -34.83
N ASP A 219 -50.91 15.00 -35.30
CA ASP A 219 -50.42 16.10 -34.47
C ASP A 219 -50.86 17.42 -35.12
N PRO A 220 -52.07 17.92 -34.81
CA PRO A 220 -52.66 19.05 -35.52
C PRO A 220 -51.92 20.36 -35.25
N ILE A 221 -51.31 20.91 -36.30
CA ILE A 221 -50.68 22.23 -36.31
C ILE A 221 -51.73 23.28 -36.69
N PRO A 222 -51.85 24.40 -35.96
CA PRO A 222 -52.79 25.46 -36.32
C PRO A 222 -52.32 26.26 -37.52
N LEU A 223 -53.29 26.78 -38.28
CA LEU A 223 -53.04 27.73 -39.37
C LEU A 223 -53.11 29.16 -38.86
N TYR A 224 -52.39 30.04 -39.55
CA TYR A 224 -52.49 31.49 -39.44
C TYR A 224 -53.15 32.03 -40.70
N THR A 225 -53.90 33.12 -40.54
CA THR A 225 -54.54 33.85 -41.63
C THR A 225 -53.83 35.17 -41.87
N ILE A 226 -53.57 35.50 -43.13
CA ILE A 226 -53.18 36.83 -43.56
C ILE A 226 -54.33 37.41 -44.37
N ASN A 227 -55.02 38.39 -43.77
CA ASN A 227 -56.30 38.87 -44.28
C ASN A 227 -56.14 39.77 -45.50
N ASN A 228 -57.01 39.57 -46.49
CA ASN A 228 -57.11 40.37 -47.72
C ASN A 228 -55.81 40.49 -48.53
N ALA A 229 -54.91 39.50 -48.41
CA ALA A 229 -53.58 39.57 -49.01
C ALA A 229 -53.37 38.56 -50.15
N GLY A 230 -54.26 37.57 -50.29
CA GLY A 230 -54.21 36.56 -51.32
C GLY A 230 -54.77 37.02 -52.67
N VAL A 231 -54.81 36.09 -53.62
CA VAL A 231 -55.39 36.32 -54.95
C VAL A 231 -56.83 36.84 -54.81
N ASN A 232 -57.18 37.89 -55.55
CA ASN A 232 -58.48 38.56 -55.48
C ASN A 232 -58.86 39.11 -54.08
N LYS A 233 -57.87 39.47 -53.25
CA LYS A 233 -58.06 39.93 -51.86
C LYS A 233 -58.71 38.87 -50.95
N GLU A 234 -58.47 37.59 -51.23
CA GLU A 234 -58.87 36.51 -50.32
C GLU A 234 -57.86 36.35 -49.16
N ASN A 235 -58.24 35.57 -48.16
CA ASN A 235 -57.36 35.26 -47.02
C ASN A 235 -56.38 34.16 -47.39
N ILE A 236 -55.13 34.30 -46.94
CA ILE A 236 -54.10 33.25 -47.09
C ILE A 236 -54.05 32.46 -45.79
N TYR A 237 -54.24 31.15 -45.89
CA TYR A 237 -54.09 30.23 -44.75
C TYR A 237 -52.80 29.43 -44.88
N VAL A 238 -51.93 29.57 -43.88
CA VAL A 238 -50.56 29.07 -43.89
C VAL A 238 -50.11 28.73 -42.47
N THR A 239 -49.24 27.74 -42.30
CA THR A 239 -48.74 27.36 -40.97
C THR A 239 -47.82 28.43 -40.36
N GLY A 240 -47.81 28.53 -39.04
CA GLY A 240 -47.06 29.58 -38.33
C GLY A 240 -45.54 29.56 -38.59
N SER A 241 -44.96 28.37 -38.76
CA SER A 241 -43.52 28.19 -39.05
C SER A 241 -43.11 28.49 -40.50
N HIS A 242 -44.05 28.75 -41.41
CA HIS A 242 -43.76 29.12 -42.79
C HIS A 242 -43.07 30.49 -42.85
N LEU A 243 -42.26 30.76 -43.88
CA LEU A 243 -41.50 32.01 -44.00
C LEU A 243 -42.18 32.97 -44.98
N VAL A 244 -42.30 34.25 -44.58
CA VAL A 244 -42.92 35.33 -45.36
C VAL A 244 -42.02 36.58 -45.38
N PHE A 245 -42.04 37.31 -46.50
CA PHE A 245 -41.27 38.55 -46.64
C PHE A 245 -41.97 39.72 -45.95
N ASN A 246 -41.40 40.24 -44.86
CA ASN A 246 -41.90 41.46 -44.25
C ASN A 246 -41.32 42.69 -44.97
N LYS A 247 -42.10 43.29 -45.88
CA LYS A 247 -41.74 44.50 -46.64
C LYS A 247 -41.37 45.69 -45.74
N GLY A 248 -42.04 45.84 -44.59
CA GLY A 248 -41.81 46.96 -43.65
C GLY A 248 -40.49 46.85 -42.88
N LYS A 249 -40.00 45.63 -42.64
CA LYS A 249 -38.72 45.38 -41.94
C LYS A 249 -37.59 44.96 -42.88
N ASN A 250 -37.88 44.80 -44.18
CA ASN A 250 -36.97 44.26 -45.19
C ASN A 250 -36.30 42.95 -44.73
N LYS A 251 -37.08 42.06 -44.09
CA LYS A 251 -36.56 40.83 -43.45
C LYS A 251 -37.55 39.68 -43.64
N ILE A 252 -37.00 38.47 -43.74
CA ILE A 252 -37.80 37.24 -43.80
C ILE A 252 -38.10 36.83 -42.36
N VAL A 253 -39.38 36.63 -42.07
CA VAL A 253 -39.88 36.27 -40.75
C VAL A 253 -40.76 35.04 -40.86
N LYS A 254 -40.98 34.34 -39.75
CA LYS A 254 -42.02 33.33 -39.70
C LYS A 254 -43.39 33.99 -39.77
N VAL A 255 -44.38 33.28 -40.30
CA VAL A 255 -45.76 33.77 -40.36
C VAL A 255 -46.27 34.06 -38.94
N GLU A 256 -46.00 33.21 -37.95
CA GLU A 256 -46.43 33.44 -36.56
C GLU A 256 -45.94 34.77 -35.96
N ASP A 257 -44.78 35.26 -36.44
CA ASP A 257 -44.18 36.53 -36.03
C ASP A 257 -44.53 37.70 -36.98
N TYR A 258 -45.31 37.43 -38.03
CA TYR A 258 -45.66 38.42 -39.04
C TYR A 258 -46.83 39.29 -38.57
N GLN A 259 -46.63 40.61 -38.59
CA GLN A 259 -47.57 41.61 -38.05
C GLN A 259 -48.96 41.58 -38.70
N ARG A 260 -49.08 41.12 -39.95
CA ARG A 260 -50.36 40.99 -40.67
C ARG A 260 -51.05 39.64 -40.45
N SER A 261 -50.38 38.70 -39.78
CA SER A 261 -50.94 37.38 -39.52
C SER A 261 -51.75 37.37 -38.23
N ASN A 262 -52.79 36.54 -38.19
CA ASN A 262 -53.53 36.23 -36.97
C ASN A 262 -53.73 34.71 -36.89
N LEU A 263 -53.81 34.16 -35.68
CA LEU A 263 -54.15 32.75 -35.50
C LEU A 263 -55.55 32.49 -36.10
N SER A 264 -55.67 31.44 -36.91
CA SER A 264 -56.93 31.03 -37.52
C SER A 264 -57.61 29.94 -36.70
N ASN A 265 -58.94 29.90 -36.74
CA ASN A 265 -59.73 28.81 -36.16
C ASN A 265 -59.95 27.65 -37.16
N ILE A 266 -59.43 27.76 -38.37
CA ILE A 266 -59.56 26.73 -39.40
C ILE A 266 -58.62 25.57 -39.11
N GLN A 267 -59.16 24.36 -39.11
CA GLN A 267 -58.42 23.12 -39.07
C GLN A 267 -58.49 22.42 -40.43
N THR A 268 -57.40 21.78 -40.82
CA THR A 268 -57.34 20.94 -42.02
C THR A 268 -56.69 19.62 -41.67
N ASP A 269 -57.13 18.56 -42.35
CA ASP A 269 -56.60 17.20 -42.20
C ASP A 269 -55.18 17.06 -42.77
N TRP A 270 -54.81 17.92 -43.71
CA TRP A 270 -53.52 17.89 -44.37
C TRP A 270 -53.16 19.26 -44.95
N PHE A 271 -51.87 19.48 -45.17
CA PHE A 271 -51.34 20.69 -45.80
C PHE A 271 -50.73 20.39 -47.16
N SER A 272 -50.76 21.39 -48.05
CA SER A 272 -50.07 21.35 -49.34
C SER A 272 -48.82 22.24 -49.29
N CYS A 273 -47.68 21.71 -49.73
CA CYS A 273 -46.40 22.44 -49.74
C CYS A 273 -45.75 22.28 -51.11
N LEU A 274 -45.08 23.34 -51.56
CA LEU A 274 -44.44 23.39 -52.87
C LEU A 274 -42.93 23.54 -52.69
N ILE A 275 -42.18 23.07 -53.67
CA ILE A 275 -40.79 23.45 -53.92
C ILE A 275 -40.77 24.09 -55.31
N THR A 276 -40.13 25.25 -55.43
CA THR A 276 -39.99 25.99 -56.70
C THR A 276 -38.53 26.21 -57.05
N ASN A 277 -38.23 26.35 -58.34
CA ASN A 277 -36.87 26.48 -58.85
C ASN A 277 -36.08 27.69 -58.32
N ASP A 278 -36.77 28.73 -57.85
CA ASP A 278 -36.20 29.95 -57.30
C ASP A 278 -36.52 30.15 -55.82
N HIS A 279 -37.04 29.11 -55.16
CA HIS A 279 -37.33 29.08 -53.73
C HIS A 279 -38.40 30.07 -53.28
N ARG A 280 -39.23 30.56 -54.21
CA ARG A 280 -40.23 31.60 -53.96
C ARG A 280 -41.63 31.13 -54.35
N ILE A 281 -42.60 31.54 -53.54
CA ILE A 281 -44.02 31.31 -53.77
C ILE A 281 -44.74 32.65 -53.61
N GLN A 282 -45.15 33.24 -54.74
CA GLN A 282 -45.92 34.47 -54.74
C GLN A 282 -47.42 34.16 -54.59
N ILE A 283 -48.07 34.77 -53.59
CA ILE A 283 -49.51 34.62 -53.35
C ILE A 283 -50.11 36.01 -53.14
N GLY A 284 -50.75 36.55 -54.17
CA GLY A 284 -51.35 37.88 -54.11
C GLY A 284 -50.30 38.96 -53.82
N GLU A 285 -50.43 39.67 -52.71
CA GLU A 285 -49.49 40.74 -52.32
C GLU A 285 -48.27 40.23 -51.54
N GLU A 286 -48.30 38.98 -51.08
CA GLU A 286 -47.32 38.41 -50.15
C GLU A 286 -46.39 37.42 -50.85
N LEU A 287 -45.11 37.45 -50.44
CA LEU A 287 -44.06 36.58 -50.96
C LEU A 287 -43.62 35.62 -49.87
N PHE A 288 -43.67 34.33 -50.16
CA PHE A 288 -43.27 33.24 -49.27
C PHE A 288 -42.06 32.50 -49.82
N TRP A 289 -41.35 31.79 -48.93
CA TRP A 289 -40.27 30.88 -49.30
C TRP A 289 -40.78 29.45 -49.26
N ASP A 290 -40.24 28.62 -50.14
CA ASP A 290 -40.74 27.27 -50.34
C ASP A 290 -40.32 26.31 -49.20
N TRP A 291 -40.63 25.02 -49.37
CA TRP A 291 -40.33 24.00 -48.36
C TRP A 291 -38.82 23.79 -48.12
N GLU A 292 -37.97 23.95 -49.14
CA GLU A 292 -36.54 23.60 -49.10
C GLU A 292 -35.67 24.69 -48.46
N ASP A 293 -36.21 25.89 -48.20
CA ASP A 293 -35.42 27.01 -47.68
C ASP A 293 -34.96 26.87 -46.22
N HIS A 294 -33.83 26.20 -46.08
CA HIS A 294 -33.00 26.17 -44.88
C HIS A 294 -31.89 27.22 -44.95
N PHE A 295 -31.54 27.72 -46.14
CA PHE A 295 -30.43 28.64 -46.37
C PHE A 295 -30.75 30.09 -46.02
N VAL A 296 -32.04 30.47 -45.94
CA VAL A 296 -32.46 31.81 -45.55
C VAL A 296 -31.97 32.21 -44.15
N LYS A 297 -31.78 31.24 -43.23
CA LYS A 297 -31.21 31.49 -41.90
C LYS A 297 -29.72 31.90 -41.93
N LYS A 298 -28.98 31.64 -43.01
CA LYS A 298 -27.55 32.01 -43.13
C LYS A 298 -27.30 33.45 -43.59
N ILE A 299 -28.32 34.18 -44.03
CA ILE A 299 -28.17 35.55 -44.58
C ILE A 299 -28.53 36.64 -43.54
N LEU A 300 -28.94 36.24 -42.33
CA LEU A 300 -29.46 37.18 -41.30
C LEU A 300 -28.63 37.26 -40.01
N PHE A 301 -27.34 36.92 -40.07
CA PHE A 301 -26.34 37.29 -39.06
C PHE A 301 -25.12 37.91 -39.73
#